data_AF-A0A6G0JDD4-F1
#
_entry.id   AF-A0A6G0JDD4-F1
#
_cell.length_a   1.000
_cell.length_b   1.000
_cell.length_c   1.000
_cell.angle_alpha   90.00
_cell.angle_beta   90.00
_cell.angle_gamma   90.00
#
_symmetry.space_group_name_H-M   'P 1'
#
loop_
_entity.id
_entity.type
_entity.pdbx_description
1 polymer ?
#
loop_
_entity_poly.entity_id
_entity_poly.type
_entity_poly.pdbx_seq_one_letter_code
_entity_poly.pdbx_strand_id
1 'polypeptide(L)'
;MKGTHTPTNEWCMAFELSLQDGALHWYRQLPRKTKRTWKLLSDAFIKYYCSRFTQSAKARYYSAQREDKEHVCDYLNRLNGYARNAGVQFENGGREANDHVDHFLDTCDDRGLEERLCHARVKDIHDLEEMINDIVRSRERKTAR
;
A
#
# COMPACT_ATOMS: atom_id res chain seq x y z
N MET A 1 -9.21 -10.56 37.61
CA MET A 1 -9.64 -10.65 36.20
C MET A 1 -9.09 -11.94 35.63
N LYS A 2 -9.96 -12.90 35.28
CA LYS A 2 -9.53 -14.18 34.69
C LYS A 2 -9.11 -13.90 33.24
N GLY A 3 -7.81 -13.93 32.95
CA GLY A 3 -7.32 -13.94 31.58
C GLY A 3 -7.78 -15.23 30.92
N THR A 4 -8.74 -15.13 30.02
CA THR A 4 -9.13 -16.23 29.15
C THR A 4 -7.96 -16.54 28.25
N HIS A 5 -7.14 -17.52 28.66
CA HIS A 5 -6.11 -18.10 27.81
C HIS A 5 -6.84 -18.88 26.71
N THR A 6 -7.14 -18.22 25.59
CA THR A 6 -7.63 -18.88 24.39
C THR A 6 -6.62 -20.00 24.06
N PRO A 7 -7.03 -21.27 23.96
CA PRO A 7 -6.12 -22.35 23.63
C PRO A 7 -5.42 -22.00 22.32
N THR A 8 -4.09 -21.95 22.31
CA THR A 8 -3.25 -21.60 21.14
C THR A 8 -3.60 -22.45 19.89
N ASN A 9 -4.29 -23.56 20.11
CA ASN A 9 -4.76 -24.49 19.11
C ASN A 9 -6.05 -24.04 18.38
N GLU A 10 -6.91 -23.23 18.98
CA GLU A 10 -8.18 -22.78 18.35
C GLU A 10 -7.91 -21.93 17.10
N TRP A 11 -6.95 -21.01 17.19
CA TRP A 11 -6.52 -20.19 16.05
C TRP A 11 -5.92 -21.03 14.91
N CYS A 12 -5.16 -22.08 15.25
CA CYS A 12 -4.61 -22.99 14.25
C CYS A 12 -5.71 -23.77 13.52
N MET A 13 -6.75 -24.21 14.24
CA MET A 13 -7.89 -24.91 13.65
C MET A 13 -8.75 -23.98 12.79
N ALA A 14 -9.08 -22.79 13.29
CA ALA A 14 -9.84 -21.80 12.52
C ALA A 14 -9.10 -21.39 11.23
N PHE A 15 -7.78 -21.26 11.31
CA PHE A 15 -6.94 -20.97 10.15
C PHE A 15 -6.91 -22.13 9.16
N GLU A 16 -6.75 -23.38 9.61
CA GLU A 16 -6.80 -24.53 8.70
C GLU A 16 -8.14 -24.61 7.94
N LEU A 17 -9.25 -24.35 8.63
CA LEU A 17 -10.60 -24.37 8.05
C LEU A 17 -10.85 -23.23 7.07
N SER A 18 -10.09 -22.13 7.12
CA SER A 18 -10.24 -21.01 6.20
C SER A 18 -9.46 -21.18 4.89
N LEU A 19 -8.55 -22.16 4.80
CA LEU A 19 -7.73 -22.38 3.61
C LEU A 19 -8.47 -23.17 2.54
N GLN A 20 -8.28 -22.78 1.29
CA GLN A 20 -8.82 -23.47 0.11
C GLN A 20 -7.72 -23.74 -0.91
N ASP A 21 -7.95 -24.73 -1.78
CA ASP A 21 -7.14 -25.07 -2.95
C ASP A 21 -5.62 -25.14 -2.66
N GLY A 22 -4.84 -24.33 -3.38
CA GLY A 22 -3.39 -24.28 -3.27
C GLY A 22 -2.90 -23.91 -1.87
N ALA A 23 -3.66 -23.11 -1.11
CA ALA A 23 -3.32 -22.76 0.26
C ALA A 23 -3.49 -23.93 1.22
N LEU A 24 -4.52 -24.74 1.03
CA LEU A 24 -4.69 -25.98 1.79
C LEU A 24 -3.61 -27.01 1.43
N HIS A 25 -3.23 -27.09 0.14
CA HIS A 25 -2.14 -27.97 -0.30
C HIS A 25 -0.78 -27.58 0.31
N TRP A 26 -0.46 -26.28 0.34
CA TRP A 26 0.71 -25.75 1.03
C TRP A 26 0.68 -26.08 2.53
N TYR A 27 -0.44 -25.82 3.21
CA TYR A 27 -0.57 -26.09 4.65
C TYR A 27 -0.34 -27.57 4.99
N ARG A 28 -0.86 -28.49 4.17
CA ARG A 28 -0.68 -29.95 4.36
C ARG A 28 0.78 -30.38 4.36
N GLN A 29 1.64 -29.70 3.60
CA GLN A 29 3.08 -29.96 3.52
C GLN A 29 3.86 -29.49 4.76
N LEU A 30 3.26 -28.67 5.62
CA LEU A 30 3.94 -28.17 6.82
C LEU A 30 4.13 -29.27 7.88
N PRO A 31 5.25 -29.24 8.64
CA PRO A 31 5.45 -30.12 9.78
C PRO A 31 4.34 -29.98 10.83
N ARG A 32 4.00 -31.09 11.51
CA ARG A 32 2.97 -31.12 12.55
C ARG A 32 3.23 -30.12 13.70
N LYS A 33 4.50 -29.85 14.03
CA LYS A 33 4.89 -28.84 15.02
C LYS A 33 4.48 -27.43 14.58
N THR A 34 4.77 -27.07 13.33
CA THR A 34 4.40 -25.78 12.73
C THR A 34 2.89 -25.59 12.75
N LYS A 35 2.13 -26.62 12.36
CA LYS A 35 0.66 -26.58 12.30
C LYS A 35 -0.05 -26.39 13.65
N ARG A 36 0.60 -26.73 14.77
CA ARG A 36 0.00 -26.71 16.13
C ARG A 36 0.37 -25.48 16.95
N THR A 37 1.28 -24.65 16.46
CA THR A 37 1.75 -23.47 17.17
C THR A 37 1.43 -22.26 16.33
N TRP A 38 0.44 -21.46 16.77
CA TRP A 38 -0.06 -20.31 16.00
C TRP A 38 1.05 -19.42 15.47
N LYS A 39 2.01 -19.05 16.32
CA LYS A 39 3.17 -18.23 15.92
C LYS A 39 3.98 -18.85 14.77
N LEU A 40 4.28 -20.14 14.84
CA LEU A 40 5.05 -20.82 13.78
C LEU A 40 4.24 -20.94 12.49
N LEU A 41 2.93 -21.18 12.60
CA LEU A 41 2.02 -21.28 11.48
C LEU A 41 1.86 -19.93 10.77
N SER A 42 1.62 -18.84 11.51
CA SER A 42 1.49 -17.49 10.98
C SER A 42 2.80 -17.02 10.33
N ASP A 43 3.95 -17.28 10.97
CA ASP A 43 5.25 -16.89 10.43
C ASP A 43 5.54 -17.62 9.11
N ALA A 44 5.22 -18.91 9.02
CA ALA A 44 5.35 -19.68 7.79
C ALA A 44 4.41 -19.17 6.68
N PHE A 45 3.17 -18.83 7.02
CA PHE A 45 2.20 -18.28 6.07
C PHE A 45 2.65 -16.93 5.51
N ILE A 46 3.03 -15.99 6.39
CA ILE A 46 3.54 -14.67 6.00
C ILE A 46 4.80 -14.83 5.15
N LYS A 47 5.72 -15.73 5.54
CA LYS A 47 6.92 -15.98 4.73
C LYS A 47 6.59 -16.54 3.35
N TYR A 48 5.65 -17.47 3.25
CA TYR A 48 5.34 -18.11 1.97
C TYR A 48 4.52 -17.20 1.04
N TYR A 49 3.43 -16.62 1.54
CA TYR A 49 2.49 -15.81 0.74
C TYR A 49 2.85 -14.33 0.71
N CYS A 50 3.45 -13.81 1.77
CA CYS A 50 3.79 -12.40 1.90
C CYS A 50 5.28 -12.12 1.73
N SER A 51 6.10 -13.06 1.24
CA SER A 51 7.52 -12.82 0.93
C SER A 51 7.75 -11.74 -0.14
N ARG A 52 6.74 -11.45 -0.99
CA ARG A 52 6.74 -10.28 -1.87
C ARG A 52 6.54 -8.95 -1.14
N PHE A 53 6.18 -9.00 0.15
CA PHE A 53 6.05 -7.87 1.07
C PHE A 53 7.14 -7.87 2.16
N THR A 54 8.35 -8.37 1.85
CA THR A 54 9.53 -8.28 2.74
C THR A 54 9.98 -6.85 2.98
N GLN A 55 9.55 -5.91 2.14
CA GLN A 55 9.76 -4.49 2.34
C GLN A 55 8.92 -3.99 3.53
N SER A 56 9.60 -3.31 4.45
CA SER A 56 8.94 -2.52 5.50
C SER A 56 7.97 -1.51 4.88
N ALA A 57 6.99 -1.03 5.65
CA ALA A 57 6.06 -0.01 5.16
C ALA A 57 6.80 1.23 4.61
N LYS A 58 7.89 1.64 5.27
CA LYS A 58 8.79 2.70 4.78
C LYS A 58 9.46 2.34 3.46
N ALA A 59 9.98 1.12 3.32
CA ALA A 59 10.61 0.68 2.08
C ALA A 59 9.60 0.67 0.91
N ARG A 60 8.34 0.27 1.14
CA ARG A 60 7.28 0.35 0.13
C ARG A 60 6.94 1.78 -0.25
N TYR A 61 6.88 2.68 0.73
CA TYR A 61 6.63 4.10 0.50
C TYR A 61 7.73 4.73 -0.37
N TYR A 62 8.98 4.63 0.05
CA TYR A 62 10.10 5.28 -0.65
C TYR A 62 10.50 4.63 -1.99
N SER A 63 10.12 3.37 -2.23
CA SER A 63 10.39 2.69 -3.51
C SER A 63 9.18 2.67 -4.45
N ALA A 64 8.05 3.25 -4.06
CA ALA A 64 6.86 3.30 -4.90
C ALA A 64 7.14 4.09 -6.18
N GLN A 65 6.70 3.55 -7.31
CA GLN A 65 6.68 4.20 -8.61
C GLN A 65 5.33 3.92 -9.26
N ARG A 66 4.84 4.86 -10.09
CA ARG A 66 3.65 4.63 -10.90
C ARG A 66 3.91 3.50 -11.89
N GLU A 67 2.97 2.57 -12.01
CA GLU A 67 3.06 1.51 -13.01
C GLU A 67 2.66 2.03 -14.41
N ASP A 68 3.21 1.47 -15.49
CA ASP A 68 3.07 1.98 -16.88
C ASP A 68 1.62 2.29 -17.34
N LYS A 69 0.63 1.59 -16.78
CA LYS A 69 -0.79 1.74 -17.13
C LYS A 69 -1.66 2.22 -15.97
N GLU A 70 -1.04 2.55 -14.84
CA GLU A 70 -1.75 3.04 -13.67
C GLU A 70 -2.16 4.50 -13.89
N HIS A 71 -3.42 4.81 -13.63
CA HIS A 71 -3.89 6.18 -13.71
C HIS A 71 -3.26 7.01 -12.60
N VAL A 72 -2.97 8.30 -12.87
CA VAL A 72 -2.23 9.14 -11.92
C VAL A 72 -2.95 9.31 -10.57
N CYS A 73 -4.29 9.35 -10.57
CA CYS A 73 -5.08 9.39 -9.33
C CYS A 73 -5.02 8.07 -8.56
N ASP A 74 -4.98 6.93 -9.27
CA ASP A 74 -4.89 5.62 -8.62
C ASP A 74 -3.52 5.47 -7.95
N TYR A 75 -2.47 5.97 -8.61
CA TYR A 75 -1.15 6.04 -8.05
C TYR A 75 -1.08 6.92 -6.79
N LEU A 76 -1.65 8.13 -6.83
CA LEU A 76 -1.72 9.00 -5.65
C LEU A 76 -2.43 8.32 -4.49
N ASN A 77 -3.57 7.67 -4.74
CA ASN A 77 -4.33 6.95 -3.72
C ASN A 77 -3.51 5.79 -3.12
N ARG A 78 -2.78 5.04 -3.95
CA ARG A 78 -1.89 3.96 -3.52
C ARG A 78 -0.74 4.50 -2.67
N LEU A 79 -0.12 5.60 -3.09
CA LEU A 79 0.99 6.24 -2.39
C LEU A 79 0.55 6.81 -1.03
N ASN A 80 -0.62 7.45 -0.97
CA ASN A 80 -1.25 7.90 0.28
C ASN A 80 -1.46 6.72 1.25
N GLY A 81 -1.92 5.57 0.72
CA GLY A 81 -2.03 4.34 1.49
C GLY A 81 -0.70 3.85 2.06
N TYR A 82 0.39 3.92 1.29
CA TYR A 82 1.73 3.57 1.76
C TYR A 82 2.27 4.55 2.80
N ALA A 83 2.05 5.85 2.62
CA ALA A 83 2.44 6.90 3.55
C ALA A 83 1.80 6.68 4.93
N ARG A 84 0.48 6.41 4.98
CA ARG A 84 -0.24 6.08 6.24
C ARG A 84 0.37 4.85 6.92
N ASN A 85 0.62 3.79 6.15
CA ASN A 85 1.22 2.57 6.69
C ASN A 85 2.67 2.77 7.17
N ALA A 86 3.40 3.73 6.58
CA ALA A 86 4.75 4.10 6.96
C ALA A 86 4.81 5.09 8.13
N GLY A 87 3.66 5.65 8.54
CA GLY A 87 3.54 6.64 9.59
C GLY A 87 3.86 8.08 9.18
N VAL A 88 3.91 8.38 7.87
CA VAL A 88 4.18 9.71 7.33
C VAL A 88 2.95 10.60 7.51
N GLN A 89 3.11 11.77 8.13
CA GLN A 89 2.05 12.74 8.43
C GLN A 89 1.89 13.74 7.28
N PHE A 90 1.34 13.29 6.14
CA PHE A 90 1.18 14.13 4.95
C PHE A 90 -0.15 14.91 4.91
N GLU A 91 -1.13 14.56 5.75
CA GLU A 91 -2.50 15.10 5.67
C GLU A 91 -2.65 16.50 6.31
N ASN A 92 -1.73 16.92 7.18
CA ASN A 92 -1.87 18.15 7.97
C ASN A 92 -0.93 19.29 7.52
N GLY A 93 -0.43 19.24 6.28
CA GLY A 93 0.54 20.21 5.76
C GLY A 93 1.91 20.13 6.45
N GLY A 94 2.76 21.13 6.19
CA GLY A 94 4.11 21.20 6.76
C GLY A 94 5.15 20.37 6.02
N ARG A 95 6.28 20.08 6.66
CA ARG A 95 7.44 19.45 5.99
C ARG A 95 7.09 18.08 5.40
N GLU A 96 6.48 17.19 6.19
CA GLU A 96 6.18 15.83 5.71
C GLU A 96 5.14 15.81 4.59
N ALA A 97 4.22 16.78 4.56
CA ALA A 97 3.29 16.95 3.44
C ALA A 97 4.00 17.43 2.17
N ASN A 98 4.93 18.39 2.29
CA ASN A 98 5.74 18.86 1.16
C ASN A 98 6.62 17.73 0.61
N ASP A 99 7.34 17.02 1.49
CA ASP A 99 8.21 15.90 1.11
C ASP A 99 7.39 14.78 0.44
N HIS A 100 6.12 14.59 0.84
CA HIS A 100 5.21 13.64 0.22
C HIS A 100 4.74 14.06 -1.18
N VAL A 101 4.43 15.34 -1.36
CA VAL A 101 4.11 15.91 -2.67
C VAL A 101 5.30 15.78 -3.62
N ASP A 102 6.50 16.16 -3.18
CA ASP A 102 7.72 16.05 -3.98
C ASP A 102 7.97 14.58 -4.38
N HIS A 103 7.84 13.65 -3.43
CA HIS A 103 7.96 12.22 -3.70
C HIS A 103 6.95 11.73 -4.73
N PHE A 104 5.70 12.18 -4.69
CA PHE A 104 4.71 11.84 -5.72
C PHE A 104 5.12 12.37 -7.10
N LEU A 105 5.57 13.62 -7.19
CA LEU A 105 5.97 14.23 -8.47
C LEU A 105 7.13 13.49 -9.11
N ASP A 106 8.15 13.12 -8.32
CA ASP A 106 9.32 12.38 -8.77
C ASP A 106 8.98 10.97 -9.29
N THR A 107 7.89 10.38 -8.80
CA THR A 107 7.57 8.96 -9.01
C THR A 107 6.33 8.71 -9.89
N CYS A 108 5.59 9.76 -10.23
CA CYS A 108 4.38 9.67 -11.05
C CYS A 108 4.65 9.55 -12.56
N ASP A 109 5.86 9.91 -13.04
CA ASP A 109 6.29 9.87 -14.45
C ASP A 109 5.23 10.42 -15.44
N ASP A 110 4.59 11.55 -15.09
CA ASP A 110 3.66 12.26 -15.97
C ASP A 110 4.25 13.61 -16.36
N ARG A 111 4.98 13.63 -17.48
CA ARG A 111 5.60 14.86 -18.03
C ARG A 111 4.60 16.00 -18.24
N GLY A 112 3.34 15.70 -18.56
CA GLY A 112 2.32 16.73 -18.74
C GLY A 112 1.77 17.29 -17.42
N LEU A 113 1.89 16.53 -16.33
CA LEU A 113 1.65 16.97 -14.96
C LEU A 113 2.83 17.80 -14.47
N GLU A 114 4.05 17.31 -14.65
CA GLU A 114 5.31 18.01 -14.32
C GLU A 114 5.38 19.40 -14.97
N GLU A 115 5.11 19.49 -16.28
CA GLU A 115 5.11 20.76 -17.02
C GLU A 115 4.04 21.74 -16.53
N ARG A 116 2.87 21.26 -16.10
CA ARG A 116 1.81 22.12 -15.54
C ARG A 116 2.08 22.51 -14.09
N LEU A 117 2.82 21.70 -13.36
CA LEU A 117 3.17 21.92 -11.96
C LEU A 117 4.47 22.69 -11.76
N CYS A 118 5.34 22.80 -12.77
CA CYS A 118 6.59 23.54 -12.67
C CYS A 118 6.41 25.02 -12.27
N HIS A 119 5.20 25.57 -12.40
CA HIS A 119 4.85 26.94 -12.02
C HIS A 119 3.79 27.03 -10.92
N ALA A 120 3.25 25.90 -10.47
CA ALA A 120 2.24 25.85 -9.43
C ALA A 120 2.87 25.49 -8.09
N ARG A 121 2.56 26.29 -7.07
CA ARG A 121 3.06 26.03 -5.71
C ARG A 121 2.07 25.13 -4.99
N VAL A 122 2.21 23.83 -5.17
CA VAL A 122 1.46 22.82 -4.39
C VAL A 122 1.94 22.88 -2.94
N LYS A 123 1.05 23.23 -1.99
CA LYS A 123 1.44 23.41 -0.59
C LYS A 123 1.15 22.19 0.28
N ASP A 124 0.25 21.33 -0.17
CA ASP A 124 -0.18 20.13 0.52
C ASP A 124 -0.89 19.17 -0.45
N ILE A 125 -1.33 18.05 0.10
CA ILE A 125 -1.99 16.98 -0.66
C ILE A 125 -3.33 17.42 -1.28
N HIS A 126 -4.04 18.36 -0.67
CA HIS A 126 -5.34 18.80 -1.16
C HIS A 126 -5.20 19.71 -2.38
N ASP A 127 -4.23 20.63 -2.33
CA ASP A 127 -3.84 21.43 -3.50
C ASP A 127 -3.47 20.49 -4.68
N LEU A 128 -2.73 19.41 -4.40
CA LEU A 128 -2.33 18.43 -5.41
C LEU A 128 -3.54 17.69 -6.02
N GLU A 129 -4.45 17.21 -5.18
CA GLU A 129 -5.66 16.51 -5.59
C GLU A 129 -6.56 17.39 -6.49
N GLU A 130 -6.77 18.65 -6.11
CA GLU A 130 -7.57 19.60 -6.90
C GLU A 130 -6.93 19.83 -8.28
N MET A 131 -5.61 20.03 -8.31
CA MET A 131 -4.87 20.25 -9.55
C MET A 131 -4.89 19.04 -10.49
N ILE A 132 -4.73 17.83 -9.96
CA ILE A 132 -4.84 16.59 -10.75
C ILE A 132 -6.24 16.47 -11.36
N ASN A 133 -7.29 16.73 -10.57
CA ASN A 133 -8.66 16.70 -11.06
C ASN A 133 -8.88 17.70 -12.21
N ASP A 134 -8.33 18.91 -12.10
CA ASP A 134 -8.40 19.91 -13.18
C ASP A 134 -7.64 19.49 -14.44
N ILE A 135 -6.52 18.78 -14.29
CA ILE A 135 -5.75 18.24 -15.41
C ILE A 135 -6.52 17.15 -16.13
N VAL A 136 -7.05 16.18 -15.38
CA VAL A 136 -7.86 15.09 -15.92
C VAL A 136 -9.06 15.66 -16.68
N ARG A 137 -9.81 16.57 -16.06
CA ARG A 137 -10.96 17.25 -16.69
C ARG A 137 -10.60 18.06 -17.94
N SER A 138 -9.39 18.62 -17.99
CA SER A 138 -8.91 19.34 -19.17
C SER A 138 -8.53 18.39 -20.31
N ARG A 139 -8.00 17.21 -20.00
CA ARG A 139 -7.63 16.18 -21.00
C ARG A 139 -8.89 15.58 -21.63
N GLU A 140 -9.90 15.26 -20.81
CA GLU A 140 -11.21 14.77 -21.27
C GLU A 140 -11.91 15.75 -22.22
N ARG A 141 -11.85 17.04 -21.94
CA ARG A 141 -12.39 18.10 -22.81
C ARG A 141 -11.67 18.20 -24.16
N LYS A 142 -10.39 17.82 -24.23
CA LYS A 142 -9.61 17.82 -25.48
C LYS A 142 -9.85 16.58 -26.33
N THR A 143 -10.13 15.43 -25.72
CA THR A 143 -10.42 14.17 -26.43
C THR A 143 -11.87 14.06 -26.90
N ALA A 144 -12.79 14.83 -26.31
CA ALA A 144 -14.19 14.93 -26.74
C ALA A 144 -14.44 15.88 -27.93
N ARG A 145 -13.38 16.47 -28.50
CA ARG A 145 -13.40 17.39 -29.64
C ARG A 145 -12.71 16.76 -30.83
#